data_AF-A0A920VM94-F1
#
_entry.id   AF-A0A920VM94-F1
#
_cell.length_a   1.000
_cell.length_b   1.000
_cell.length_c   1.000
_cell.angle_alpha   90.00
_cell.angle_beta   90.00
_cell.angle_gamma   90.00
#
_symmetry.space_group_name_H-M   'P 1'
#
loop_
_entity.id
_entity.type
_entity.pdbx_description
1 polymer ?
#
loop_
_entity_poly.entity_id
_entity_poly.type
_entity_poly.pdbx_seq_one_letter_code
_entity_poly.pdbx_strand_id
1 'polypeptide(L)'
;MRVRISKSATDDRSQWLQQHAVFETLALALMDLQVPLIGAINGAAFGGGMEITLACDFVYAARTARFALTETTLGILPGTCGTQNLPRAVGIRRAKEIILTGRPFSAEQALGVGSGQ
;
A
#
# COMPACT_ATOMS: atom_id res chain seq x y z
N MET A 1 -8.30 -14.81 0.73
CA MET A 1 -7.63 -14.76 2.05
C MET A 1 -8.60 -14.14 3.04
N ARG A 2 -8.93 -14.80 4.17
CA ARG A 2 -9.95 -14.33 5.12
C ARG A 2 -9.25 -13.73 6.33
N VAL A 3 -9.26 -12.41 6.45
CA VAL A 3 -8.78 -11.74 7.66
C VAL A 3 -9.97 -11.27 8.48
N ARG A 4 -10.07 -11.74 9.73
CA ARG A 4 -11.12 -11.35 10.67
C ARG A 4 -10.66 -10.14 11.48
N ILE A 5 -11.35 -9.01 11.32
CA ILE A 5 -11.17 -7.82 12.17
C ILE A 5 -12.30 -7.85 13.21
N SER A 6 -12.05 -8.42 14.40
CA SER A 6 -13.07 -8.43 15.45
C SER A 6 -13.06 -7.11 16.23
N LYS A 7 -13.89 -6.15 15.81
CA LYS A 7 -14.33 -5.02 16.64
C LYS A 7 -15.78 -4.64 16.34
N SER A 8 -16.73 -5.57 16.51
CA SER A 8 -18.13 -5.35 16.91
C SER A 8 -18.99 -6.58 16.60
N ALA A 9 -20.14 -6.68 17.27
CA ALA A 9 -21.05 -7.83 17.25
C ALA A 9 -21.97 -7.93 16.00
N THR A 10 -21.56 -7.38 14.86
CA THR A 10 -22.31 -7.46 13.59
C THR A 10 -21.35 -7.53 12.41
N ASP A 11 -20.62 -8.64 12.29
CA ASP A 11 -19.77 -8.93 11.13
C ASP A 11 -20.63 -9.62 10.06
N ASP A 12 -21.48 -8.83 9.38
CA ASP A 12 -22.27 -9.34 8.25
C ASP A 12 -21.35 -9.60 7.06
N ARG A 13 -21.31 -10.86 6.61
CA ARG A 13 -20.56 -11.28 5.41
C ARG A 13 -20.92 -10.41 4.21
N SER A 14 -22.16 -9.95 4.10
CA SER A 14 -22.60 -9.10 2.99
C SER A 14 -21.87 -7.74 2.99
N GLN A 15 -21.72 -7.12 4.18
CA GLN A 15 -20.99 -5.87 4.36
C GLN A 15 -19.51 -6.02 4.04
N TRP A 16 -18.88 -7.11 4.50
CA TRP A 16 -17.49 -7.41 4.19
C TRP A 16 -17.27 -7.56 2.67
N LEU A 17 -18.18 -8.26 1.98
CA LEU A 17 -18.11 -8.46 0.53
C LEU A 17 -18.29 -7.14 -0.23
N GLN A 18 -19.24 -6.31 0.17
CA GLN A 18 -19.44 -4.98 -0.43
C GLN A 18 -18.19 -4.12 -0.26
N GLN A 19 -17.59 -4.11 0.93
CA GLN A 19 -16.34 -3.39 1.17
C GLN A 19 -15.21 -3.90 0.26
N HIS A 20 -15.00 -5.22 0.17
CA HIS A 20 -13.94 -5.79 -0.66
C HIS A 20 -14.14 -5.46 -2.14
N ALA A 21 -15.38 -5.53 -2.63
CA ALA A 21 -15.70 -5.19 -4.00
C ALA A 21 -15.30 -3.74 -4.35
N VAL A 22 -15.51 -2.79 -3.43
CA VAL A 22 -15.12 -1.38 -3.65
C VAL A 22 -13.60 -1.24 -3.78
N PHE A 23 -12.83 -1.86 -2.88
CA PHE A 23 -11.36 -1.76 -2.92
C PHE A 23 -10.73 -2.52 -4.09
N GLU A 24 -11.24 -3.71 -4.43
CA GLU A 24 -10.81 -4.46 -5.61
C GLU A 24 -11.11 -3.68 -6.90
N THR A 25 -12.31 -3.10 -7.00
CA THR A 25 -12.68 -2.26 -8.16
C THR A 25 -11.76 -1.04 -8.28
N LEU A 26 -11.43 -0.38 -7.18
CA LEU A 26 -10.47 0.73 -7.17
C LEU A 26 -9.09 0.28 -7.67
N ALA A 27 -8.58 -0.84 -7.15
CA ALA A 27 -7.26 -1.37 -7.54
C ALA A 27 -7.19 -1.61 -9.05
N LEU A 28 -8.20 -2.29 -9.60
CA LEU A 28 -8.28 -2.61 -11.02
C LEU A 28 -8.42 -1.34 -11.86
N ALA A 29 -9.28 -0.41 -11.46
CA ALA A 29 -9.50 0.83 -12.19
C ALA A 29 -8.24 1.71 -12.29
N LEU A 30 -7.42 1.74 -11.23
CA LEU A 30 -6.15 2.47 -11.25
C LEU A 30 -5.12 1.80 -12.18
N MET A 31 -5.06 0.47 -12.20
CA MET A 31 -4.12 -0.28 -13.03
C MET A 31 -4.53 -0.33 -14.52
N ASP A 32 -5.82 -0.24 -14.83
CA ASP A 32 -6.35 -0.29 -16.21
C ASP A 32 -6.48 1.10 -16.86
N LEU A 33 -5.98 2.14 -16.20
CA LEU A 33 -6.10 3.51 -16.68
C LEU A 33 -5.35 3.67 -18.02
N GLN A 34 -6.05 4.23 -19.02
CA GLN A 34 -5.49 4.43 -20.38
C GLN A 34 -4.62 5.69 -20.49
N VAL A 35 -4.43 6.40 -19.38
CA VAL A 35 -3.59 7.59 -19.28
C VAL A 35 -2.61 7.43 -18.11
N PRO A 36 -1.43 8.08 -18.15
CA PRO A 36 -0.48 7.97 -17.06
C PRO A 36 -1.04 8.47 -15.73
N LEU A 37 -0.84 7.72 -14.65
CA LEU A 37 -1.20 8.07 -13.29
C LEU A 37 0.01 8.62 -12.52
N ILE A 38 -0.08 9.88 -12.09
CA ILE A 38 0.99 10.57 -11.36
C ILE A 38 0.57 10.78 -9.90
N GLY A 39 1.34 10.22 -8.97
CA GLY A 39 1.18 10.43 -7.53
C GLY A 39 2.01 11.61 -7.02
N ALA A 40 1.35 12.66 -6.54
CA ALA A 40 2.00 13.78 -5.84
C ALA A 40 1.81 13.61 -4.32
N ILE A 41 2.79 13.02 -3.64
CA ILE A 41 2.66 12.60 -2.23
C ILE A 41 3.26 13.65 -1.30
N ASN A 42 2.41 14.26 -0.47
CA ASN A 42 2.83 15.17 0.59
C ASN A 42 2.27 14.70 1.94
N GLY A 43 3.15 14.15 2.78
CA GLY A 43 2.78 13.58 4.08
C GLY A 43 2.78 12.05 4.09
N ALA A 44 1.91 11.46 4.91
CA ALA A 44 1.89 10.02 5.14
C ALA A 44 1.05 9.29 4.08
N ALA A 45 1.66 8.34 3.38
CA ALA A 45 1.00 7.36 2.51
C ALA A 45 1.18 5.97 3.13
N PHE A 46 0.21 5.56 3.96
CA PHE A 46 0.25 4.29 4.71
C PHE A 46 -0.88 3.35 4.28
N GLY A 47 -0.62 2.04 4.34
CA GLY A 47 -1.58 0.99 4.00
C GLY A 47 -2.16 1.19 2.60
N GLY A 48 -3.48 1.27 2.46
CA GLY A 48 -4.15 1.54 1.18
C GLY A 48 -3.64 2.79 0.45
N GLY A 49 -3.21 3.86 1.16
CA GLY A 49 -2.60 5.02 0.52
C GLY A 49 -1.23 4.73 -0.10
N MET A 50 -0.44 3.84 0.52
CA MET A 50 0.79 3.32 -0.06
C MET A 50 0.49 2.40 -1.24
N GLU A 51 -0.54 1.57 -1.16
CA GLU A 51 -0.95 0.70 -2.27
C GLU A 51 -1.40 1.50 -3.50
N ILE A 52 -2.14 2.59 -3.31
CA ILE A 52 -2.47 3.55 -4.38
C ILE A 52 -1.20 4.20 -4.92
N THR A 53 -0.28 4.61 -4.06
CA THR A 53 1.01 5.18 -4.48
C THR A 53 1.80 4.20 -5.36
N LEU A 54 1.77 2.91 -5.01
CA LEU A 54 2.41 1.83 -5.76
C LEU A 54 1.70 1.48 -7.08
N ALA A 55 0.45 1.92 -7.26
CA ALA A 55 -0.28 1.77 -8.51
C ALA A 55 0.00 2.92 -9.50
N CYS A 56 0.58 4.03 -9.05
CA CYS A 56 0.97 5.14 -9.92
C CYS A 56 2.16 4.75 -10.82
N ASP A 57 2.17 5.24 -12.06
CA ASP A 57 3.29 5.10 -12.98
C ASP A 57 4.50 5.93 -12.53
N PHE A 58 4.23 7.16 -12.07
CA PHE A 58 5.23 8.09 -11.57
C PHE A 58 4.84 8.63 -10.21
N VAL A 59 5.81 8.71 -9.30
CA VAL A 59 5.60 9.24 -7.94
C VAL A 59 6.58 10.37 -7.67
N TYR A 60 6.03 11.54 -7.35
CA TYR A 60 6.76 12.69 -6.83
C TYR A 60 6.40 12.86 -5.36
N ALA A 61 7.39 12.68 -4.49
CA ALA A 61 7.19 12.76 -3.05
C ALA A 61 7.86 14.01 -2.47
N ALA A 62 7.16 14.72 -1.59
CA ALA A 62 7.79 15.72 -0.74
C ALA A 62 8.85 15.05 0.15
N ARG A 63 9.95 15.75 0.49
CA ARG A 63 10.98 15.21 1.40
C ARG A 63 10.43 14.77 2.76
N THR A 64 9.36 15.43 3.20
CA THR A 64 8.63 15.13 4.44
C THR A 64 7.71 13.92 4.33
N ALA A 65 7.50 13.37 3.13
CA ALA A 65 6.62 12.23 2.93
C ALA A 65 7.13 10.97 3.66
N ARG A 66 6.18 10.14 4.09
CA ARG A 66 6.43 8.89 4.81
C ARG A 66 5.57 7.79 4.21
N PHE A 67 6.15 6.61 4.08
CA PHE A 67 5.54 5.46 3.43
C PHE A 67 5.55 4.25 4.34
N ALA A 68 4.50 3.42 4.30
CA ALA A 68 4.44 2.19 5.07
C ALA A 68 3.32 1.25 4.55
N LEU A 69 3.54 -0.06 4.65
CA LEU A 69 2.48 -1.06 4.59
C LEU A 69 2.28 -1.63 6.00
N THR A 70 1.38 -1.02 6.76
CA THR A 70 1.17 -1.31 8.20
C THR A 70 0.18 -2.45 8.44
N GLU A 71 -0.37 -3.06 7.41
CA GLU A 71 -1.41 -4.09 7.49
C GLU A 71 -1.02 -5.24 8.43
N THR A 72 0.24 -5.67 8.37
CA THR A 72 0.75 -6.76 9.20
C THR A 72 0.75 -6.44 10.69
N THR A 73 0.85 -5.16 11.08
CA THR A 73 0.76 -4.73 12.49
C THR A 73 -0.68 -4.84 13.01
N LEU A 74 -1.66 -4.88 12.11
CA LEU A 74 -3.08 -5.10 12.39
C LEU A 74 -3.49 -6.57 12.24
N GLY A 75 -2.54 -7.47 11.95
CA GLY A 75 -2.81 -8.89 11.72
C GLY A 75 -3.41 -9.19 10.34
N ILE A 76 -3.29 -8.27 9.39
CA ILE A 76 -3.84 -8.39 8.03
C ILE A 76 -2.72 -8.29 6.98
N LEU A 77 -3.00 -8.53 5.69
CA LEU A 77 -2.04 -8.32 4.60
C LEU A 77 -2.50 -7.20 3.67
N PRO A 78 -1.55 -6.56 2.93
CA PRO A 78 -1.88 -5.62 1.87
C PRO A 78 -2.82 -6.28 0.85
N GLY A 79 -3.99 -5.65 0.63
CA GLY A 79 -5.10 -6.22 -0.13
C GLY A 79 -5.30 -5.61 -1.51
N THR A 80 -4.75 -4.43 -1.75
CA THR A 80 -4.94 -3.61 -2.96
C THR A 80 -3.70 -3.70 -3.85
N CYS A 81 -3.29 -4.93 -4.17
CA CYS A 81 -2.11 -5.25 -5.00
C CYS A 81 -0.74 -4.83 -4.42
N GLY A 82 -0.64 -4.40 -3.16
CA GLY A 82 0.63 -4.02 -2.53
C GLY A 82 1.68 -5.15 -2.53
N THR A 83 1.24 -6.41 -2.39
CA THR A 83 2.11 -7.59 -2.46
C THR A 83 2.69 -7.85 -3.85
N GLN A 84 2.09 -7.26 -4.89
CA GLN A 84 2.50 -7.43 -6.28
C GLN A 84 3.34 -6.23 -6.75
N ASN A 85 2.89 -5.01 -6.43
CA ASN A 85 3.53 -3.80 -6.93
C ASN A 85 4.79 -3.42 -6.14
N LEU A 86 4.80 -3.65 -4.82
CA LEU A 86 5.99 -3.32 -4.02
C LEU A 86 7.24 -4.11 -4.46
N PRO A 87 7.20 -5.45 -4.66
CA PRO A 87 8.37 -6.18 -5.17
C PRO A 87 8.86 -5.72 -6.53
N ARG A 88 7.99 -5.18 -7.40
CA ARG A 88 8.39 -4.62 -8.70
C ARG A 88 9.09 -3.27 -8.53
N ALA A 89 8.67 -2.47 -7.57
CA ALA A 89 9.26 -1.17 -7.28
C ALA A 89 10.63 -1.26 -6.57
N VAL A 90 10.77 -2.15 -5.56
CA VAL A 90 11.96 -2.16 -4.67
C VAL A 90 12.71 -3.49 -4.64
N GLY A 91 12.29 -4.48 -5.42
CA GLY A 91 12.80 -5.84 -5.38
C GLY A 91 12.26 -6.65 -4.20
N ILE A 92 12.23 -7.99 -4.37
CA ILE A 92 11.53 -8.90 -3.45
C ILE A 92 12.09 -8.89 -2.01
N ARG A 93 13.41 -8.70 -1.83
CA ARG A 93 14.03 -8.72 -0.50
C ARG A 93 13.58 -7.52 0.34
N ARG A 94 13.66 -6.32 -0.24
CA ARG A 94 13.22 -5.08 0.42
C ARG A 94 11.71 -5.06 0.62
N ALA A 95 10.94 -5.56 -0.34
CA ALA A 95 9.50 -5.66 -0.19
C ALA A 95 9.09 -6.54 1.01
N LYS A 96 9.76 -7.68 1.20
CA LYS A 96 9.55 -8.53 2.39
C LYS A 96 9.86 -7.79 3.68
N GLU A 97 10.97 -7.06 3.74
CA GLU A 97 11.32 -6.26 4.93
C GLU A 97 10.23 -5.22 5.25
N ILE A 98 9.79 -4.45 4.25
CA ILE A 98 8.76 -3.42 4.41
C ILE A 98 7.44 -4.03 4.89
N ILE A 99 6.95 -5.08 4.21
CA ILE A 99 5.65 -5.70 4.54
C ILE A 99 5.70 -6.41 5.89
N LEU A 100 6.73 -7.23 6.15
CA LEU A 100 6.78 -8.07 7.35
C LEU A 100 7.08 -7.26 8.61
N THR A 101 7.78 -6.13 8.51
CA THR A 101 8.05 -5.27 9.66
C THR A 101 6.96 -4.21 9.87
N GLY A 102 6.25 -3.82 8.81
CA GLY A 102 5.26 -2.74 8.83
C GLY A 102 5.84 -1.38 9.23
N ARG A 103 7.17 -1.21 9.21
CA ARG A 103 7.84 0.01 9.66
C ARG A 103 7.75 1.12 8.61
N PRO A 104 7.48 2.37 9.03
CA PRO A 104 7.54 3.50 8.11
C PRO A 104 8.96 3.77 7.59
N PHE A 105 9.04 4.29 6.37
CA PHE A 105 10.27 4.74 5.73
C PHE A 105 10.10 6.12 5.09
N SER A 106 11.21 6.84 4.90
CA SER A 106 11.24 8.20 4.36
C SER A 106 11.19 8.25 2.83
N ALA A 107 10.90 9.41 2.26
CA ALA A 107 11.02 9.66 0.82
C ALA A 107 12.43 9.41 0.28
N GLU A 108 13.48 9.70 1.06
CA GLU A 108 14.88 9.44 0.69
C GLU A 108 15.15 7.93 0.58
N GLN A 109 14.67 7.16 1.56
CA GLN A 109 14.74 5.69 1.54
C GLN A 109 13.92 5.09 0.39
N ALA A 110 12.79 5.72 0.05
CA ALA A 110 11.95 5.31 -1.08
C ALA A 110 12.66 5.52 -2.43
N LEU A 111 13.39 6.62 -2.57
CA LEU A 111 14.16 6.95 -3.78
C LEU A 111 15.39 6.04 -3.97
N GLY A 112 15.80 5.31 -2.93
CA GLY A 112 17.02 4.50 -2.94
C GLY A 112 18.30 5.32 -2.86
N VAL A 113 18.20 6.62 -2.55
CA VAL A 113 19.36 7.44 -2.20
C VAL A 113 19.83 6.94 -0.84
N GLY A 114 21.08 6.48 -0.80
CA GLY A 114 21.69 5.92 0.40
C GLY A 114 21.66 6.91 1.56
N SER A 115 20.63 6.82 2.40
CA SER A 115 20.74 7.25 3.79
C SER A 115 21.57 6.15 4.46
N GLY A 116 22.88 6.38 4.59
CA GLY A 116 23.78 5.45 5.26
C GLY A 116 23.14 4.89 6.53
N GLN A 117 23.03 3.57 6.57
CA GLN A 117 23.15 2.83 7.82
C GLN A 117 24.63 2.49 8.00
#